data_AF-A0A842VFF5-F1
#
_entry.id   AF-A0A842VFF5-F1
#
_cell.length_a   1.000
_cell.length_b   1.000
_cell.length_c   1.000
_cell.angle_alpha   90.00
_cell.angle_beta   90.00
_cell.angle_gamma   90.00
#
_symmetry.space_group_name_H-M   'P 1'
#
loop_
_entity.id
_entity.type
_entity.pdbx_description
1 polymer ?
#
loop_
_entity_poly.entity_id
_entity_poly.type
_entity_poly.pdbx_seq_one_letter_code
_entity_poly.pdbx_strand_id
1 'polypeptide(L)'
;MAHFSELKNHEDIIQICAKCGDCGTTGNQISTAKRHVSEPCPVKNVLGFEAYDARGRILILKKILENNFEITESVLKWAYTCTECASCKETCLAIEGGIDTPLLMNALRQDLVKNHYELNKHREILNSILENQNPYGEPQEARLDFLNGELKKFDGDFLLYLGCTSSYRQQNIALATIELFKNLGIKFQILEDEPC
;
A
#
# COMPACT_ATOMS: atom_id res chain seq x y z
N MET A 1 26.77 -2.13 -7.25
CA MET A 1 25.74 -1.30 -7.92
C MET A 1 24.41 -1.97 -7.71
N ALA A 2 23.34 -1.20 -7.50
CA ALA A 2 22.02 -1.76 -7.24
C ALA A 2 21.50 -2.53 -8.46
N HIS A 3 20.90 -3.70 -8.24
CA HIS A 3 20.33 -4.54 -9.28
C HIS A 3 18.79 -4.40 -9.29
N PHE A 4 18.23 -3.96 -10.42
CA PHE A 4 16.79 -3.69 -10.56
C PHE A 4 16.06 -4.79 -11.36
N SER A 5 16.06 -6.01 -10.83
CA SER A 5 15.43 -7.17 -11.47
C SER A 5 13.91 -7.04 -11.60
N GLU A 6 13.25 -6.63 -10.52
CA GLU A 6 11.78 -6.59 -10.48
C GLU A 6 11.26 -5.50 -11.39
N LEU A 7 11.87 -4.32 -11.35
CA LEU A 7 11.50 -3.22 -12.23
C LEU A 7 11.74 -3.57 -13.71
N LYS A 8 12.82 -4.30 -14.01
CA LYS A 8 13.17 -4.71 -15.38
C LYS A 8 12.14 -5.69 -15.98
N ASN A 9 11.46 -6.49 -15.17
CA ASN A 9 10.36 -7.36 -15.63
C ASN A 9 9.18 -6.57 -16.23
N HIS A 10 9.11 -5.27 -15.99
CA HIS A 10 8.05 -4.37 -16.47
C HIS A 10 8.58 -3.27 -17.40
N GLU A 11 9.76 -3.46 -17.98
CA GLU A 11 10.38 -2.48 -18.89
C GLU A 11 9.49 -2.18 -20.09
N ASP A 12 8.81 -3.19 -20.63
CA ASP A 12 7.86 -3.07 -21.73
C ASP A 12 6.76 -2.03 -21.44
N ILE A 13 6.18 -2.08 -20.24
CA ILE A 13 5.12 -1.15 -19.79
C ILE A 13 5.69 0.27 -19.58
N ILE A 14 6.91 0.40 -19.05
CA ILE A 14 7.59 1.69 -18.83
C ILE A 14 7.78 2.44 -20.16
N GLN A 15 8.12 1.73 -21.24
CA GLN A 15 8.39 2.35 -22.54
C GLN A 15 7.15 2.91 -23.25
N ILE A 16 5.94 2.50 -22.84
CA ILE A 16 4.68 2.93 -23.48
C ILE A 16 4.35 4.40 -23.19
N CYS A 17 4.85 4.95 -22.08
CA CYS A 17 4.48 6.30 -21.65
C CYS A 17 4.77 7.38 -22.71
N ALA A 18 3.69 7.92 -23.29
CA ALA A 18 3.73 9.00 -24.28
C ALA A 18 3.91 10.41 -23.66
N LYS A 19 4.04 10.51 -22.33
CA LYS A 19 4.29 11.75 -21.58
C LYS A 19 3.19 12.83 -21.71
N CYS A 20 1.97 12.45 -22.07
CA CYS A 20 0.83 13.38 -22.23
C CYS A 20 0.50 14.21 -20.97
N GLY A 21 0.68 13.63 -19.78
CA GLY A 21 0.42 14.31 -18.49
C GLY A 21 -0.97 14.08 -17.90
N ASP A 22 -1.79 13.24 -18.54
CA ASP A 22 -3.14 12.85 -18.08
C ASP A 22 -3.17 12.40 -16.62
N CYS A 23 -2.13 11.68 -16.20
CA CYS A 23 -1.94 11.20 -14.84
C CYS A 23 -1.54 12.27 -13.81
N GLY A 24 -1.43 13.55 -14.20
CA GLY A 24 -0.91 14.60 -13.33
C GLY A 24 -1.49 16.00 -13.53
N THR A 25 -2.11 16.33 -14.66
CA THR A 25 -2.58 17.70 -14.94
C THR A 25 -3.99 17.80 -15.48
N THR A 26 -4.46 16.79 -16.22
CA THR A 26 -5.61 17.00 -17.10
C THR A 26 -6.91 16.46 -16.51
N GLY A 27 -7.98 17.25 -16.67
CA GLY A 27 -9.38 16.88 -16.47
C GLY A 27 -9.86 15.89 -17.52
N ASN A 28 -9.31 14.68 -17.55
CA ASN A 28 -9.79 13.67 -18.50
C ASN A 28 -11.13 13.11 -18.02
N GLN A 29 -12.05 12.95 -18.97
CA GLN A 29 -13.28 12.24 -18.68
C GLN A 29 -12.94 10.75 -18.66
N ILE A 30 -13.07 10.11 -17.50
CA ILE A 30 -13.03 8.65 -17.44
C ILE A 30 -14.20 8.16 -18.30
N SER A 31 -13.88 7.50 -19.42
CA SER A 31 -14.87 7.09 -20.43
C SER A 31 -15.98 6.22 -19.84
N THR A 32 -15.64 5.39 -18.84
CA THR A 32 -16.57 4.50 -18.13
C THR A 32 -17.46 5.24 -17.13
N ALA A 33 -16.94 6.27 -16.46
CA ALA A 33 -17.67 6.99 -15.41
C ALA A 33 -18.36 8.28 -15.89
N LYS A 34 -18.05 8.76 -17.10
CA LYS A 34 -18.46 10.09 -17.63
C LYS A 34 -18.12 11.27 -16.69
N ARG A 35 -17.26 11.05 -15.69
CA ARG A 35 -16.82 12.06 -14.72
C ARG A 35 -15.48 12.63 -15.16
N HIS A 36 -15.34 13.96 -15.05
CA HIS A 36 -14.06 14.61 -15.22
C HIS A 36 -13.20 14.33 -13.99
N VAL A 37 -12.04 13.73 -14.20
CA VAL A 37 -11.02 13.56 -13.18
C VAL A 37 -9.89 14.52 -13.50
N SER A 38 -9.75 15.54 -12.66
CA SER A 38 -8.65 16.50 -12.69
C SER A 38 -7.67 16.16 -11.57
N GLU A 39 -6.39 16.42 -11.81
CA GLU A 39 -5.34 16.30 -10.80
C GLU A 39 -5.33 14.93 -10.07
N PRO A 40 -5.27 13.81 -10.82
CA PRO A 40 -5.54 12.48 -10.26
C PRO A 40 -4.52 12.01 -9.21
N CYS A 41 -3.34 12.64 -9.13
CA CYS A 41 -2.30 12.28 -8.17
C CYS A 41 -2.35 13.18 -6.92
N PRO A 42 -2.87 12.72 -5.78
CA PRO A 42 -2.94 13.54 -4.57
C PRO A 42 -1.55 13.94 -4.04
N VAL A 43 -0.56 13.08 -4.24
CA VAL A 43 0.82 13.32 -3.79
C VAL A 43 1.44 14.51 -4.53
N LYS A 44 1.28 14.57 -5.86
CA LYS A 44 1.73 15.74 -6.63
C LYS A 44 0.97 16.99 -6.23
N ASN A 45 -0.34 16.91 -5.99
CA ASN A 45 -1.14 18.09 -5.64
C ASN A 45 -0.67 18.74 -4.33
N VAL A 46 -0.12 17.95 -3.41
CA VAL A 46 0.48 18.44 -2.17
C VAL A 46 1.94 18.86 -2.35
N LEU A 47 2.75 18.08 -3.07
CA LEU A 47 4.20 18.28 -3.17
C LEU A 47 4.63 19.15 -4.37
N GLY A 48 3.72 19.51 -5.27
CA GLY A 48 3.86 20.50 -6.34
C GLY A 48 4.69 20.10 -7.56
N PHE A 49 5.57 19.10 -7.46
CA PHE A 49 6.47 18.73 -8.55
C PHE A 49 5.96 17.53 -9.37
N GLU A 50 6.20 17.59 -10.69
CA GLU A 50 5.91 16.50 -11.63
C GLU A 50 6.58 15.18 -11.25
N ALA A 51 7.75 15.23 -10.61
CA ALA A 51 8.46 14.04 -10.13
C ALA A 51 7.58 13.13 -9.25
N TYR A 52 6.50 13.65 -8.65
CA TYR A 52 5.60 12.90 -7.79
C TYR A 52 4.38 12.30 -8.49
N ASP A 53 4.04 12.71 -9.72
CA ASP A 53 2.98 12.08 -10.50
C ASP A 53 3.50 10.87 -11.30
N ALA A 54 2.58 10.18 -11.97
CA ALA A 54 2.90 8.96 -12.69
C ALA A 54 3.87 9.22 -13.87
N ARG A 55 3.72 10.34 -14.59
CA ARG A 55 4.60 10.70 -15.70
C ARG A 55 6.02 10.90 -15.19
N GLY A 56 6.20 11.75 -14.18
CA GLY A 56 7.52 11.99 -13.60
C GLY A 56 8.15 10.72 -13.04
N ARG A 57 7.36 9.88 -12.37
CA ARG A 57 7.80 8.56 -11.88
C ARG A 57 8.29 7.66 -13.00
N ILE A 58 7.50 7.46 -14.04
CA ILE A 58 7.89 6.60 -15.16
C ILE A 58 9.18 7.11 -15.83
N LEU A 59 9.37 8.42 -15.96
CA LEU A 59 10.61 8.99 -16.50
C LEU A 59 11.83 8.69 -15.62
N ILE A 60 11.68 8.79 -14.29
CA ILE A 60 12.73 8.46 -13.34
C ILE A 60 13.03 6.95 -13.37
N LEU A 61 12.00 6.10 -13.40
CA LEU A 61 12.14 4.65 -13.51
C LEU A 61 12.89 4.24 -14.79
N LYS A 62 12.55 4.86 -15.92
CA LYS A 62 13.29 4.66 -17.18
C LYS A 62 14.77 5.02 -17.03
N LYS A 63 15.09 6.11 -16.32
CA LYS A 63 16.49 6.50 -16.04
C LYS A 63 17.21 5.58 -15.07
N ILE A 64 16.49 4.98 -14.12
CA ILE A 64 17.02 3.94 -13.23
C ILE A 64 17.40 2.68 -14.02
N LEU A 65 16.61 2.31 -15.03
CA LEU A 65 16.92 1.15 -15.90
C LEU A 65 18.01 1.43 -16.94
N GLU A 66 18.05 2.64 -17.50
CA GLU A 66 19.01 3.02 -18.56
C GLU A 66 20.45 3.26 -18.06
N ASN A 67 20.63 3.62 -16.78
CA ASN A 67 21.91 4.09 -16.25
C ASN A 67 22.24 3.50 -14.88
N ASN A 68 23.52 3.58 -14.49
CA ASN A 68 23.98 3.41 -13.10
C ASN A 68 23.47 4.57 -12.22
N PHE A 69 22.17 4.57 -11.93
CA PHE A 69 21.53 5.55 -11.07
C PHE A 69 21.93 5.30 -9.61
N GLU A 70 22.56 6.28 -8.98
CA GLU A 70 22.93 6.18 -7.56
C GLU A 70 21.68 6.33 -6.69
N ILE A 71 21.41 5.34 -5.85
CA ILE A 71 20.31 5.41 -4.88
C ILE A 71 20.76 6.23 -3.68
N THR A 72 20.28 7.48 -3.64
CA THR A 72 20.44 8.37 -2.51
C THR A 72 19.24 8.28 -1.56
N GLU A 73 19.38 8.88 -0.37
CA GLU A 73 18.28 8.95 0.60
C GLU A 73 17.05 9.71 0.05
N SER A 74 17.26 10.72 -0.82
CA SER A 74 16.15 11.45 -1.43
C SER A 74 15.37 10.60 -2.43
N VAL A 75 16.07 9.76 -3.21
CA VAL A 75 15.45 8.79 -4.13
C VAL A 75 14.68 7.73 -3.36
N LEU A 76 15.27 7.22 -2.26
CA LEU A 76 14.60 6.27 -1.38
C LEU A 76 13.30 6.87 -0.81
N LYS A 77 13.36 8.06 -0.21
CA LYS A 77 12.16 8.76 0.31
C LYS A 77 11.13 9.01 -0.79
N TRP A 78 11.58 9.46 -1.95
CA TRP A 78 10.73 9.71 -3.11
C TRP A 78 9.98 8.45 -3.58
N ALA A 79 10.65 7.29 -3.62
CA ALA A 79 10.02 6.03 -3.99
C ALA A 79 8.85 5.67 -3.07
N TYR A 80 8.98 6.00 -1.78
CA TYR A 80 7.95 5.77 -0.77
C TYR A 80 6.87 6.87 -0.66
N THR A 81 6.96 7.95 -1.43
CA THR A 81 5.88 8.96 -1.47
C THR A 81 4.64 8.51 -2.26
N CYS A 82 4.78 7.55 -3.18
CA CYS A 82 3.64 7.00 -3.91
C CYS A 82 2.72 6.22 -2.94
N THR A 83 1.41 6.48 -2.94
CA THR A 83 0.48 5.70 -2.12
C THR A 83 -0.05 4.44 -2.82
N GLU A 84 0.37 4.20 -4.06
CA GLU A 84 -0.08 3.08 -4.90
C GLU A 84 -1.60 3.02 -5.10
N CYS A 85 -2.30 4.17 -4.99
CA CYS A 85 -3.77 4.25 -5.08
C CYS A 85 -4.38 4.00 -6.47
N ALA A 86 -3.57 3.73 -7.49
CA ALA A 86 -3.97 3.46 -8.88
C ALA A 86 -4.77 4.55 -9.64
N SER A 87 -5.06 5.70 -9.05
CA SER A 87 -5.78 6.81 -9.73
C SER A 87 -5.17 7.20 -11.10
N CYS A 88 -3.83 7.20 -11.18
CA CYS A 88 -3.11 7.47 -12.42
C CYS A 88 -3.29 6.39 -13.50
N LYS A 89 -3.43 5.11 -13.11
CA LYS A 89 -3.69 4.00 -14.03
C LYS A 89 -5.07 4.15 -14.65
N GLU A 90 -6.09 4.39 -13.82
CA GLU A 90 -7.49 4.56 -14.27
C GLU A 90 -7.69 5.77 -15.21
N THR A 91 -6.84 6.79 -15.09
CA THR A 91 -6.89 7.99 -15.94
C THR A 91 -6.00 7.87 -17.19
N CYS A 92 -5.10 6.89 -17.25
CA CYS A 92 -4.13 6.77 -18.32
C CYS A 92 -4.75 6.19 -19.59
N LEU A 93 -4.65 6.94 -20.70
CA LEU A 93 -5.17 6.54 -22.01
C LEU A 93 -4.10 6.01 -22.97
N ALA A 94 -2.86 5.86 -22.51
CA ALA A 94 -1.73 5.45 -23.35
C ALA A 94 -1.81 3.97 -23.81
N ILE A 95 -2.50 3.13 -23.04
CA ILE A 95 -2.78 1.72 -23.33
C ILE A 95 -4.13 1.36 -22.73
N GLU A 96 -4.77 0.32 -23.27
CA GLU A 96 -5.96 -0.27 -22.64
C GLU A 96 -5.66 -0.69 -21.19
N GLY A 97 -6.52 -0.27 -20.26
CA GLY A 97 -6.33 -0.51 -18.82
C GLY A 97 -5.30 0.40 -18.14
N GLY A 98 -4.65 1.31 -18.89
CA GLY A 98 -3.71 2.29 -18.39
C GLY A 98 -2.36 1.71 -17.95
N ILE A 99 -1.35 2.56 -17.88
CA ILE A 99 -0.02 2.16 -17.38
C ILE A 99 -0.10 1.93 -15.87
N ASP A 100 0.17 0.71 -15.42
CA ASP A 100 0.12 0.31 -14.01
C ASP A 100 1.31 0.87 -13.20
N THR A 101 1.29 2.17 -12.96
CA THR A 101 2.32 2.84 -12.16
C THR A 101 2.44 2.32 -10.73
N PRO A 102 1.35 1.95 -10.02
CA PRO A 102 1.46 1.26 -8.72
C PRO A 102 2.34 0.01 -8.79
N LEU A 103 2.12 -0.87 -9.77
CA LEU A 103 2.95 -2.06 -9.98
C LEU A 103 4.42 -1.68 -10.18
N LEU A 104 4.70 -0.67 -11.02
CA LEU A 104 6.06 -0.21 -11.28
C LEU A 104 6.76 0.36 -10.02
N MET A 105 6.03 1.13 -9.21
CA MET A 105 6.56 1.68 -7.96
C MET A 105 6.79 0.59 -6.91
N ASN A 106 5.91 -0.42 -6.84
CA ASN A 106 6.09 -1.57 -5.96
C ASN A 106 7.31 -2.41 -6.41
N ALA A 107 7.48 -2.64 -7.71
CA ALA A 107 8.65 -3.33 -8.26
C ALA A 107 9.96 -2.59 -7.91
N LEU A 108 9.99 -1.26 -8.04
CA LEU A 108 11.13 -0.46 -7.57
C LEU A 108 11.37 -0.66 -6.06
N ARG A 109 10.33 -0.64 -5.22
CA ARG A 109 10.48 -0.83 -3.76
C ARG A 109 11.05 -2.20 -3.40
N GLN A 110 10.63 -3.25 -4.12
CA GLN A 110 11.20 -4.59 -3.93
C GLN A 110 12.69 -4.62 -4.28
N ASP A 111 13.08 -4.04 -5.41
CA ASP A 111 14.49 -3.94 -5.77
C ASP A 111 15.28 -3.10 -4.74
N LEU A 112 14.74 -1.99 -4.25
CA LEU A 112 15.38 -1.18 -3.20
C LEU A 112 15.66 -2.03 -1.95
N VAL A 113 14.67 -2.79 -1.46
CA VAL A 113 14.83 -3.67 -0.30
C VAL A 113 15.86 -4.78 -0.58
N LYS A 114 15.81 -5.43 -1.75
CA LYS A 114 16.79 -6.46 -2.16
C LYS A 114 18.22 -5.94 -2.20
N ASN A 115 18.39 -4.64 -2.45
CA ASN A 115 19.69 -3.96 -2.45
C ASN A 115 20.03 -3.29 -1.12
N HIS A 116 19.33 -3.64 -0.04
CA HIS A 116 19.53 -3.12 1.33
C HIS A 116 19.25 -1.61 1.50
N TYR A 117 18.42 -1.04 0.62
CA TYR A 117 17.88 0.31 0.78
C TYR A 117 16.48 0.26 1.37
N GLU A 118 16.36 0.56 2.66
CA GLU A 118 15.09 0.56 3.37
C GLU A 118 14.97 1.76 4.31
N LEU A 119 13.73 2.16 4.59
CA LEU A 119 13.45 3.21 5.57
C LEU A 119 13.53 2.63 6.98
N ASN A 120 14.22 3.31 7.90
CA ASN A 120 14.33 2.87 9.31
C ASN A 120 12.97 2.56 9.93
N LYS A 121 11.94 3.38 9.66
CA LYS A 121 10.58 3.14 10.16
C LYS A 121 9.97 1.82 9.67
N HIS A 122 10.27 1.39 8.45
CA HIS A 122 9.78 0.12 7.93
C HIS A 122 10.48 -1.06 8.60
N ARG A 123 11.78 -0.92 8.91
CA ARG A 123 12.53 -1.90 9.69
C ARG A 123 11.98 -2.02 11.12
N GLU A 124 11.66 -0.90 11.76
CA GLU A 124 11.03 -0.90 13.09
C GLU A 124 9.67 -1.62 13.08
N ILE A 125 8.84 -1.37 12.07
CA ILE A 125 7.55 -2.07 11.89
C ILE A 125 7.77 -3.56 11.67
N LEU A 126 8.71 -3.95 10.80
CA LEU A 126 9.04 -5.36 10.54
C LEU A 126 9.51 -6.07 11.81
N ASN A 127 10.41 -5.45 12.57
CA ASN A 127 10.88 -6.01 13.83
C ASN A 127 9.74 -6.19 14.83
N SER A 128 8.83 -5.21 14.92
CA SER A 128 7.65 -5.33 15.77
C SER A 128 6.73 -6.46 15.34
N ILE A 129 6.55 -6.68 14.04
CA ILE A 129 5.77 -7.81 13.54
C ILE A 129 6.43 -9.13 13.99
N LEU A 130 7.75 -9.25 13.81
CA LEU A 130 8.48 -10.47 14.16
C LEU A 130 8.54 -10.74 15.68
N GLU A 131 8.63 -9.69 16.50
CA GLU A 131 8.82 -9.79 17.95
C GLU A 131 7.50 -9.74 18.73
N ASN A 132 6.63 -8.78 18.39
CA ASN A 132 5.39 -8.50 19.13
C ASN A 132 4.14 -9.06 18.44
N GLN A 133 4.28 -9.69 17.28
CA GLN A 133 3.17 -10.19 16.47
C GLN A 133 2.13 -9.10 16.14
N ASN A 134 2.60 -7.86 15.94
CA ASN A 134 1.81 -6.73 15.47
C ASN A 134 2.71 -5.57 14.99
N PRO A 135 2.24 -4.73 14.06
CA PRO A 135 3.03 -3.62 13.52
C PRO A 135 3.11 -2.39 14.45
N TYR A 136 2.51 -2.44 15.63
CA TYR A 136 2.31 -1.27 16.50
C TYR A 136 3.22 -1.25 17.74
N GLY A 137 3.94 -2.33 18.02
CA GLY A 137 4.80 -2.45 19.20
C GLY A 137 4.03 -2.63 20.50
N GLU A 138 2.76 -3.01 20.43
CA GLU A 138 1.92 -3.19 21.62
C GLU A 138 2.00 -4.63 22.15
N PRO A 139 1.86 -4.84 23.47
CA PRO A 139 1.84 -6.19 24.04
C PRO A 139 0.71 -7.04 23.45
N GLN A 140 0.97 -8.33 23.28
CA GLN A 140 -0.02 -9.27 22.74
C GLN A 140 -1.22 -9.42 23.70
N GLU A 141 -0.98 -9.33 25.01
CA GLU A 141 -2.00 -9.45 26.05
C GLU A 141 -3.05 -8.33 25.97
N ALA A 142 -2.65 -7.14 25.50
CA ALA A 142 -3.53 -5.98 25.38
C ALA A 142 -4.49 -6.07 24.17
N ARG A 143 -4.30 -7.05 23.28
CA ARG A 143 -5.03 -7.19 22.01
C ARG A 143 -6.55 -7.22 22.19
N LEU A 144 -7.02 -7.82 23.27
CA LEU A 144 -8.42 -8.15 23.51
C LEU A 144 -9.01 -7.42 24.71
N ASP A 145 -8.30 -6.43 25.26
CA ASP A 145 -8.74 -5.63 26.41
C ASP A 145 -10.10 -4.97 26.17
N PHE A 146 -10.38 -4.60 24.93
CA PHE A 146 -11.65 -3.98 24.52
C PHE A 146 -12.87 -4.90 24.69
N LEU A 147 -12.65 -6.21 24.83
CA LEU A 147 -13.70 -7.19 25.10
C LEU A 147 -14.07 -7.29 26.58
N ASN A 148 -13.37 -6.60 27.50
CA ASN A 148 -13.70 -6.56 28.93
C ASN A 148 -13.97 -7.97 29.55
N GLY A 149 -13.22 -8.99 29.13
CA GLY A 149 -13.36 -10.37 29.63
C GLY A 149 -14.48 -11.19 28.97
N GLU A 150 -15.10 -10.74 27.87
CA GLU A 150 -16.11 -11.51 27.13
C GLU A 150 -15.56 -12.77 26.44
N LEU A 151 -14.25 -13.00 26.41
CA LEU A 151 -13.61 -14.07 25.65
C LEU A 151 -14.19 -15.47 25.93
N LYS A 152 -14.51 -15.77 27.20
CA LYS A 152 -15.09 -17.07 27.62
C LYS A 152 -16.48 -17.35 27.04
N LYS A 153 -17.09 -16.38 26.37
CA LYS A 153 -18.42 -16.51 25.74
C LYS A 153 -18.36 -16.95 24.27
N PHE A 154 -17.17 -17.05 23.68
CA PHE A 154 -16.98 -17.37 22.26
C PHE A 154 -16.49 -18.81 22.10
N ASP A 155 -17.43 -19.76 22.05
CA ASP A 155 -17.20 -21.17 21.72
C ASP A 155 -18.06 -21.54 20.51
N GLY A 156 -17.42 -21.91 19.40
CA GLY A 156 -18.11 -22.11 18.13
C GLY A 156 -17.26 -22.66 17.00
N ASP A 157 -17.95 -23.06 15.93
CA ASP A 157 -17.35 -23.79 14.80
C ASP A 157 -16.46 -22.91 13.91
N PHE A 158 -16.62 -21.59 13.97
CA PHE A 158 -15.89 -20.62 13.16
C PHE A 158 -14.86 -19.85 13.98
N LEU A 159 -13.67 -19.68 13.43
CA LEU A 159 -12.69 -18.74 13.98
C LEU A 159 -12.89 -17.34 13.39
N LEU A 160 -13.13 -16.36 14.25
CA LEU A 160 -13.11 -14.94 13.89
C LEU A 160 -11.69 -14.40 14.09
N TYR A 161 -10.97 -14.19 12.98
CA TYR A 161 -9.68 -13.53 12.97
C TYR A 161 -9.88 -12.01 12.86
N LEU A 162 -9.56 -11.26 13.92
CA LEU A 162 -9.87 -9.84 14.06
C LEU A 162 -8.89 -8.92 13.32
N GLY A 163 -7.63 -9.34 13.23
CA GLY A 163 -6.50 -8.58 12.71
C GLY A 163 -6.02 -7.48 13.65
N CYS A 164 -4.75 -7.09 13.47
CA CYS A 164 -4.08 -6.11 14.33
C CYS A 164 -4.81 -4.75 14.40
N THR A 165 -5.23 -4.22 13.26
CA THR A 165 -5.83 -2.87 13.21
C THR A 165 -7.13 -2.80 13.98
N SER A 166 -8.00 -3.81 13.84
CA SER A 166 -9.27 -3.86 14.55
C SER A 166 -9.06 -4.07 16.05
N SER A 167 -8.09 -4.89 16.45
CA SER A 167 -7.79 -5.15 17.87
C SER A 167 -7.18 -3.94 18.60
N TYR A 168 -6.27 -3.21 17.96
CA TYR A 168 -5.48 -2.15 18.64
C TYR A 168 -5.88 -0.71 18.27
N ARG A 169 -6.47 -0.46 17.10
CA ARG A 169 -6.70 0.92 16.60
C ARG A 169 -8.16 1.22 16.28
N GLN A 170 -8.91 0.23 15.81
CA GLN A 170 -10.28 0.38 15.31
C GLN A 170 -11.21 -0.66 15.99
N GLN A 171 -11.21 -0.66 17.32
CA GLN A 171 -11.95 -1.62 18.15
C GLN A 171 -13.46 -1.60 17.89
N ASN A 172 -14.00 -0.47 17.45
CA ASN A 172 -15.39 -0.35 17.01
C ASN A 172 -15.72 -1.31 15.85
N ILE A 173 -14.78 -1.58 14.94
CA ILE A 173 -14.98 -2.52 13.83
C ILE A 173 -15.06 -3.95 14.36
N ALA A 174 -14.17 -4.33 15.28
CA ALA A 174 -14.20 -5.64 15.93
C ALA A 174 -15.52 -5.85 16.70
N LEU A 175 -15.93 -4.88 17.52
CA LEU A 175 -17.17 -4.93 18.29
C LEU A 175 -18.41 -5.04 17.39
N ALA A 176 -18.49 -4.24 16.32
CA ALA A 176 -19.59 -4.31 15.37
C ALA A 176 -19.66 -5.67 14.66
N THR A 177 -18.52 -6.27 14.34
CA THR A 177 -18.46 -7.61 13.73
C THR A 177 -18.96 -8.69 14.69
N ILE A 178 -18.52 -8.64 15.95
CA ILE A 178 -18.96 -9.54 17.04
C ILE A 178 -20.47 -9.42 17.27
N GLU A 179 -20.99 -8.20 17.34
CA GLU A 179 -22.43 -7.93 17.51
C GLU A 179 -23.23 -8.47 16.33
N LEU A 180 -22.77 -8.25 15.10
CA LEU A 180 -23.40 -8.78 13.89
C LEU A 180 -23.48 -10.31 13.94
N PHE A 181 -22.39 -11.00 14.30
CA PHE A 181 -22.38 -12.46 14.38
C PHE A 181 -23.32 -12.99 15.46
N LYS A 182 -23.35 -12.33 16.64
CA LYS A 182 -24.32 -12.64 17.70
C LYS A 182 -25.77 -12.50 17.21
N ASN A 183 -26.09 -11.41 16.51
CA ASN A 183 -27.43 -11.16 15.97
C ASN A 183 -27.84 -12.16 14.88
N LEU A 184 -26.88 -12.68 14.11
CA LEU A 184 -27.10 -13.71 13.10
C LEU A 184 -27.14 -15.14 13.69
N GLY A 185 -26.90 -15.30 14.99
CA GLY A 185 -26.82 -16.62 15.63
C GLY A 185 -25.62 -17.45 15.17
N ILE A 186 -24.60 -16.82 14.61
CA ILE A 186 -23.35 -17.48 14.20
C ILE A 186 -22.55 -17.79 15.46
N LYS A 187 -22.17 -19.06 15.64
CA LYS A 187 -21.28 -19.48 16.72
C LYS A 187 -19.83 -19.34 16.26
N PHE A 188 -19.05 -18.56 16.99
CA PHE A 188 -17.64 -18.31 16.66
C PHE A 188 -16.78 -18.29 17.93
N GLN A 189 -15.49 -18.45 17.72
CA GLN A 189 -14.41 -18.31 18.70
C GLN A 189 -13.42 -17.24 18.23
N ILE A 190 -12.65 -16.68 19.17
CA ILE A 190 -11.58 -15.70 18.91
C ILE A 190 -10.30 -16.25 19.51
N LEU A 191 -9.18 -16.14 18.79
CA LEU A 191 -7.86 -16.54 19.32
C LEU A 191 -7.35 -15.50 20.31
N GLU A 192 -6.91 -15.96 21.49
CA GLU A 192 -6.26 -15.09 22.48
C GLU A 192 -4.90 -14.58 21.97
N ASP A 193 -4.15 -15.46 21.33
CA ASP A 193 -2.79 -15.24 20.82
C ASP A 193 -2.75 -15.07 19.29
N GLU A 194 -3.73 -14.38 18.72
CA GLU A 194 -3.83 -14.19 17.26
C GLU A 194 -2.56 -13.53 16.68
N PRO A 195 -1.83 -14.22 15.77
CA PRO A 195 -0.58 -13.73 15.21
C PRO A 195 -0.82 -12.70 14.11
N CYS A 196 0.17 -11.84 13.90
CA CYS A 196 0.31 -10.86 12.84
C CYS A 196 1.81 -10.83 12.52
#